data_AF-A0A955Z5R5-F1
#
_entry.id   AF-A0A955Z5R5-F1
#
_cell.length_a   1.000
_cell.length_b   1.000
_cell.length_c   1.000
_cell.angle_alpha   90.00
_cell.angle_beta   90.00
_cell.angle_gamma   90.00
#
_symmetry.space_group_name_H-M   'P 1'
#
loop_
_entity.id
_entity.type
_entity.pdbx_description
1 polymer ?
#
loop_
_entity_poly.entity_id
_entity_poly.type
_entity_poly.pdbx_seq_one_letter_code
_entity_poly.pdbx_strand_id
1 'polypeptide(L)'
;MNFRKILFVLAAATVATAAGCTSSDGHDHSSSGGHSSEYPSCDAIIKACHLYDIGPGPVHDCHDVGHAAKSDADCAPKKDACLKTCNDAAMASDGGMEMDGSHSGHDAGGD
;
A
#
# COMPACT_ATOMS: atom_id res chain seq x y z
N MET A 1 -28.01 -26.42 2.89
CA MET A 1 -28.75 -25.72 3.97
C MET A 1 -28.22 -26.21 5.30
N ASN A 2 -27.66 -25.32 6.13
CA ASN A 2 -27.71 -25.33 7.61
C ASN A 2 -26.65 -24.35 8.18
N PHE A 3 -26.97 -23.06 8.15
CA PHE A 3 -26.24 -22.02 8.88
C PHE A 3 -26.64 -22.08 10.35
N ARG A 4 -25.78 -22.65 11.20
CA ARG A 4 -25.96 -22.65 12.65
C ARG A 4 -25.49 -21.32 13.22
N LYS A 5 -26.47 -20.41 13.34
CA LYS A 5 -26.68 -19.41 14.39
C LYS A 5 -25.53 -19.28 15.41
N ILE A 6 -24.74 -18.22 15.30
CA ILE A 6 -23.90 -17.74 16.41
C ILE A 6 -24.40 -16.36 16.79
N LEU A 7 -25.01 -16.33 17.98
CA LEU A 7 -25.61 -15.18 18.64
C LEU A 7 -24.52 -14.17 19.02
N PHE A 8 -24.68 -12.94 18.53
CA PHE A 8 -23.94 -11.77 19.02
C PHE A 8 -24.38 -11.47 20.45
N VAL A 9 -23.48 -11.65 21.42
CA VAL A 9 -23.65 -11.17 22.79
C VAL A 9 -22.84 -9.88 22.94
N LEU A 10 -23.52 -8.75 22.82
CA LEU A 10 -23.04 -7.46 23.33
C LEU A 10 -22.99 -7.53 24.85
N ALA A 11 -21.82 -7.29 25.45
CA ALA A 11 -21.66 -7.04 26.87
C ALA A 11 -20.85 -5.76 27.08
N ALA A 12 -21.33 -4.97 28.04
CA ALA A 12 -21.06 -3.57 28.23
C ALA A 12 -19.72 -3.24 28.93
N ALA A 13 -19.33 -1.98 28.75
CA ALA A 13 -18.15 -1.30 29.27
C ALA A 13 -18.09 -1.15 30.79
N THR A 14 -16.87 -1.08 31.35
CA THR A 14 -16.55 -0.27 32.55
C THR A 14 -15.05 0.06 32.69
N VAL A 15 -14.78 1.38 32.73
CA VAL A 15 -13.97 2.20 33.67
C VAL A 15 -12.44 2.02 33.79
N ALA A 16 -11.79 3.19 33.70
CA ALA A 16 -10.38 3.50 33.63
C ALA A 16 -9.58 3.34 34.94
N THR A 17 -8.30 2.99 34.78
CA THR A 17 -7.23 3.22 35.77
C THR A 17 -6.02 3.83 35.07
N ALA A 18 -5.67 5.05 35.47
CA ALA A 18 -4.48 5.76 35.00
C ALA A 18 -3.20 5.09 35.52
N ALA A 19 -2.45 4.48 34.62
CA ALA A 19 -1.09 4.01 34.85
C ALA A 19 -0.13 5.01 34.17
N GLY A 20 0.83 5.53 34.92
CA GLY A 20 1.89 6.39 34.38
C GLY A 20 2.75 5.63 33.37
N CYS A 21 3.12 6.30 32.28
CA CYS A 21 4.01 5.75 31.27
C CYS A 21 5.33 6.52 31.26
N THR A 22 6.37 5.83 31.73
CA THR A 22 7.77 6.00 31.36
C THR A 22 7.91 6.04 29.84
N SER A 23 8.69 6.98 29.31
CA SER A 23 9.03 7.06 27.89
C SER A 23 9.93 5.89 27.51
N SER A 24 9.34 4.75 27.20
CA SER A 24 9.98 3.74 26.36
C SER A 24 9.55 4.05 24.94
N ASP A 25 10.48 4.63 24.20
CA ASP A 25 10.42 4.84 22.76
C ASP A 25 10.49 3.47 22.06
N GLY A 26 9.44 2.67 22.25
CA GLY A 26 9.15 1.50 21.46
C GLY A 26 8.58 2.01 20.15
N HIS A 27 9.43 2.11 19.13
CA HIS A 27 8.96 2.21 17.76
C HIS A 27 8.27 0.90 17.38
N ASP A 28 7.07 0.68 17.93
CA ASP A 28 6.13 -0.30 17.44
C ASP A 28 5.66 0.22 16.08
N HIS A 29 6.33 -0.22 15.02
CA HIS A 29 5.76 -0.19 13.68
C HIS A 29 4.51 -1.07 13.69
N SER A 30 3.40 -0.52 14.18
CA SER A 30 2.07 -1.04 13.94
C SER A 30 1.84 -0.91 12.43
N SER A 31 2.28 -1.93 11.71
CA SER A 31 2.00 -2.19 10.30
C SER A 31 0.52 -2.56 10.18
N SER A 32 -0.34 -1.60 10.49
CA SER A 32 -1.80 -1.71 10.35
C SER A 32 -2.17 -1.05 9.04
N GLY A 33 -1.66 -1.61 7.95
CA GLY A 33 -1.78 -1.12 6.58
C GLY A 33 -0.76 -1.88 5.75
N GLY A 34 -1.03 -3.17 5.52
CA GLY A 34 -0.09 -4.06 4.85
C GLY A 34 0.30 -3.48 3.49
N HIS A 35 1.54 -3.02 3.37
CA HIS A 35 2.18 -2.60 2.11
C HIS A 35 3.45 -3.42 1.85
N SER A 36 3.55 -4.57 2.51
CA SER A 36 4.70 -5.46 2.48
C SER A 36 4.25 -6.90 2.64
N SER A 37 5.01 -7.85 2.10
CA SER A 37 4.78 -9.29 2.26
C SER A 37 6.02 -9.95 2.88
N GLU A 38 5.82 -11.04 3.61
CA GLU A 38 6.92 -11.91 4.08
C GLU A 38 7.53 -12.73 2.93
N TYR A 39 6.85 -12.81 1.78
CA TYR A 39 7.31 -13.52 0.60
C TYR A 39 8.05 -12.56 -0.35
N PRO A 40 9.35 -12.76 -0.63
CA PRO A 40 10.18 -11.82 -1.39
C PRO A 40 9.64 -11.47 -2.78
N SER A 41 9.03 -12.42 -3.48
CA SER A 41 8.43 -12.19 -4.79
C SER A 41 7.17 -11.34 -4.69
N CYS A 42 6.35 -11.56 -3.67
CA CYS A 42 5.13 -10.78 -3.44
C CYS A 42 5.45 -9.35 -2.98
N ASP A 43 6.42 -9.21 -2.06
CA ASP A 43 6.86 -7.91 -1.55
C ASP A 43 7.42 -7.02 -2.66
N ALA A 44 8.19 -7.59 -3.59
CA ALA A 44 8.68 -6.89 -4.78
C ALA A 44 7.54 -6.38 -5.67
N ILE A 45 6.49 -7.19 -5.88
CA ILE A 45 5.31 -6.79 -6.67
C ILE A 45 4.58 -5.66 -5.95
N ILE A 46 4.26 -5.81 -4.65
CA ILE A 46 3.54 -4.80 -3.87
C ILE A 46 4.27 -3.47 -3.95
N LYS A 47 5.58 -3.44 -3.65
CA LYS A 47 6.37 -2.21 -3.64
C LYS A 47 6.45 -1.53 -5.01
N ALA A 48 6.54 -2.30 -6.09
CA ALA A 48 6.59 -1.74 -7.44
C ALA A 48 5.25 -1.13 -7.87
N CYS A 49 4.13 -1.71 -7.43
CA CYS A 49 2.79 -1.32 -7.86
C CYS A 49 2.12 -0.30 -6.92
N HIS A 50 2.47 -0.29 -5.63
CA HIS A 50 1.78 0.44 -4.57
C HIS A 50 1.54 1.92 -4.89
N LEU A 51 2.55 2.62 -5.43
CA LEU A 51 2.44 4.05 -5.75
C LEU A 51 1.48 4.33 -6.92
N TYR A 52 1.29 3.36 -7.81
CA TYR A 52 0.54 3.50 -9.06
C TYR A 52 -0.81 2.79 -9.02
N ASP A 53 -1.11 2.04 -7.96
CA ASP A 53 -2.42 1.45 -7.71
C ASP A 53 -3.40 2.51 -7.17
N ILE A 54 -3.93 3.32 -8.09
CA ILE A 54 -4.89 4.39 -7.80
C ILE A 54 -6.36 3.93 -7.92
N GLY A 55 -6.59 2.64 -8.19
CA GLY A 55 -7.90 2.07 -8.42
C GLY A 55 -7.87 0.87 -9.37
N PRO A 56 -9.04 0.26 -9.65
CA PRO A 56 -9.13 -1.00 -10.38
C PRO A 56 -8.43 -0.97 -11.75
N GLY A 57 -7.70 -2.04 -12.06
CA GLY A 57 -6.98 -2.19 -13.33
C GLY A 57 -5.79 -3.13 -13.21
N PRO A 58 -4.96 -3.26 -14.27
CA PRO A 58 -3.85 -4.22 -14.29
C PRO A 58 -2.81 -4.03 -13.18
N VAL A 59 -2.57 -2.78 -12.75
CA VAL A 59 -1.67 -2.47 -11.62
C VAL A 59 -2.29 -2.95 -10.30
N HIS A 60 -3.58 -2.65 -10.09
CA HIS A 60 -4.35 -3.12 -8.93
C HIS A 60 -4.37 -4.64 -8.85
N ASP A 61 -4.63 -5.34 -9.97
CA ASP A 61 -4.66 -6.80 -10.02
C ASP A 61 -3.31 -7.40 -9.58
N CYS A 62 -2.19 -6.78 -9.97
CA CYS A 62 -0.86 -7.20 -9.55
C CYS A 62 -0.58 -6.87 -8.08
N HIS A 63 -0.97 -5.68 -7.60
CA HIS A 63 -0.86 -5.30 -6.20
C HIS A 63 -1.66 -6.25 -5.29
N ASP A 64 -2.88 -6.58 -5.69
CA ASP A 64 -3.77 -7.52 -5.00
C ASP A 64 -3.21 -8.95 -5.01
N VAL A 65 -2.58 -9.41 -6.09
CA VAL A 65 -1.87 -10.71 -6.09
C VAL A 65 -0.82 -10.76 -4.98
N GLY A 66 -0.06 -9.67 -4.81
CA GLY A 66 0.94 -9.58 -3.74
C GLY A 66 0.33 -9.67 -2.35
N HIS A 67 -0.84 -9.04 -2.13
CA HIS A 67 -1.55 -9.07 -0.84
C HIS A 67 -2.31 -10.37 -0.56
N ALA A 68 -2.86 -11.00 -1.60
CA ALA A 68 -3.69 -12.20 -1.46
C ALA A 68 -2.88 -13.51 -1.43
N ALA A 69 -1.61 -13.45 -1.81
CA ALA A 69 -0.72 -14.61 -1.82
C ALA A 69 -0.51 -15.22 -0.43
N LYS A 70 -0.43 -16.54 -0.38
CA LYS A 70 -0.19 -17.32 0.84
C LYS A 70 1.20 -17.95 0.87
N SER A 71 1.96 -17.78 -0.21
CA SER A 71 3.30 -18.29 -0.38
C SER A 71 4.02 -17.56 -1.52
N ASP A 72 5.35 -17.65 -1.55
CA ASP A 72 6.13 -17.09 -2.65
C ASP A 72 5.80 -17.76 -4.00
N ALA A 73 5.37 -19.02 -3.98
CA ALA A 73 4.97 -19.77 -5.17
C ALA A 73 3.75 -19.17 -5.89
N ASP A 74 2.93 -18.38 -5.20
CA ASP A 74 1.79 -17.68 -5.81
C ASP A 74 2.23 -16.47 -6.63
N CYS A 75 3.32 -15.80 -6.21
CA CYS A 75 3.82 -14.55 -6.80
C CYS A 75 4.99 -14.76 -7.76
N ALA A 76 5.91 -15.68 -7.46
CA ALA A 76 7.09 -15.96 -8.27
C ALA A 76 6.81 -16.14 -9.77
N PRO A 77 5.82 -16.94 -10.21
CA PRO A 77 5.53 -17.10 -11.64
C PRO A 77 4.90 -15.86 -12.30
N LYS A 78 4.40 -14.90 -11.50
CA LYS A 78 3.74 -13.67 -11.99
C LYS A 78 4.63 -12.44 -11.88
N LYS A 79 5.72 -12.54 -11.12
CA LYS A 79 6.59 -11.44 -10.75
C LYS A 79 7.04 -10.60 -11.94
N ASP A 80 7.67 -11.18 -12.94
CA ASP A 80 8.16 -10.43 -14.11
C ASP A 80 7.04 -9.69 -14.85
N ALA A 81 5.90 -10.36 -15.08
CA ALA A 81 4.76 -9.75 -15.75
C ALA A 81 4.17 -8.57 -14.95
N CYS A 82 4.06 -8.73 -13.63
CA CYS A 82 3.57 -7.68 -12.76
C CYS A 82 4.55 -6.51 -12.61
N LEU A 83 5.84 -6.78 -12.45
CA LEU A 83 6.86 -5.73 -12.39
C LEU A 83 6.89 -4.90 -13.68
N LYS A 84 6.77 -5.55 -14.84
CA LYS A 84 6.66 -4.84 -16.12
C LYS A 84 5.41 -3.95 -16.15
N THR A 85 4.25 -4.48 -15.77
CA THR A 85 2.98 -3.73 -15.76
C THR A 85 3.07 -2.48 -14.89
N CYS A 86 3.64 -2.60 -13.69
CA CYS A 86 3.76 -1.49 -12.76
C CYS A 86 4.85 -0.49 -13.17
N ASN A 87 5.94 -0.95 -13.79
CA ASN A 87 6.93 -0.06 -14.38
C ASN A 87 6.38 0.71 -15.59
N ASP A 88 5.57 0.08 -16.44
CA ASP A 88 4.92 0.78 -17.56
C ASP A 88 3.98 1.89 -17.04
N ALA A 89 3.29 1.67 -15.92
CA ALA A 89 2.47 2.69 -15.27
C ALA A 89 3.31 3.84 -14.67
N ALA A 90 4.49 3.54 -14.11
CA ALA A 90 5.43 4.55 -13.67
C ALA A 90 5.84 5.47 -14.83
N MET A 91 6.27 4.87 -15.94
CA MET A 91 6.71 5.63 -17.13
C MET A 91 5.58 6.45 -17.76
N ALA A 92 4.34 5.94 -17.73
CA ALA A 92 3.17 6.71 -18.18
C ALA A 92 2.87 7.91 -17.26
N SER A 93 3.19 7.79 -15.97
CA SER A 93 3.00 8.85 -14.98
C SER A 93 4.09 9.92 -15.08
N ASP A 94 5.35 9.51 -15.30
CA ASP A 94 6.49 10.43 -15.48
C ASP A 94 6.50 11.11 -16.86
N GLY A 95 6.04 10.41 -17.91
CA GLY A 95 5.92 10.94 -19.27
C GLY A 95 4.68 11.80 -19.52
N GLY A 96 3.80 11.95 -18.53
CA GLY A 96 2.54 12.71 -18.61
C GLY A 96 2.69 14.23 -18.43
N MET A 97 3.91 14.76 -18.36
CA MET A 97 4.18 16.19 -18.23
C MET A 97 5.03 16.73 -19.41
N GLU A 98 4.55 16.58 -20.64
CA GLU A 98 4.79 17.60 -21.67
C GLU A 98 3.72 18.71 -21.51
N MET A 99 3.78 19.44 -20.40
CA MET A 99 3.12 20.75 -20.30
C MET A 99 4.03 21.75 -21.02
N ASP A 100 3.80 21.92 -22.32
CA ASP A 100 4.19 23.12 -23.07
C ASP A 100 3.51 24.32 -22.41
N GLY A 101 4.23 24.96 -21.51
CA GLY A 101 3.67 25.93 -20.56
C GLY A 101 4.72 26.91 -20.10
N SER A 102 5.23 27.69 -21.05
CA SER A 102 5.95 28.95 -20.85
C SER A 102 5.63 29.62 -19.50
N HIS A 103 6.58 29.59 -18.57
CA HIS A 103 6.70 30.62 -17.54
C HIS A 103 8.14 31.14 -17.56
N SER A 104 8.39 31.98 -18.56
CA SER A 104 9.38 33.04 -18.46
C SER A 104 8.92 34.06 -17.42
N GLY A 105 9.66 34.16 -16.32
CA GLY A 105 9.55 35.22 -15.30
C GLY A 105 10.57 34.86 -14.22
N HIS A 106 11.82 35.32 -14.25
CA HIS A 106 12.25 36.72 -14.08
C HIS A 106 11.37 37.45 -13.09
N ASP A 107 11.75 37.41 -11.82
CA ASP A 107 11.75 38.61 -10.98
C ASP A 107 12.89 38.53 -9.96
N ALA A 108 13.91 39.34 -10.25
CA ALA A 108 14.87 39.83 -9.28
C ALA A 108 14.29 41.13 -8.68
N GLY A 109 14.38 41.31 -7.36
CA GLY A 109 14.07 42.56 -6.66
C GLY A 109 13.41 42.28 -5.32
N GLY A 110 14.09 42.48 -4.19
CA GLY A 110 14.11 43.74 -3.41
C GLY A 110 13.32 43.46 -2.11
N ASP A 111 13.83 43.64 -0.90
CA ASP A 111 14.53 44.78 -0.28
C ASP A 111 15.51 44.28 0.79
#